data_AF-A0A5E7ZSL0-F1
#
_entry.id   AF-A0A5E7ZSL0-F1
#
_cell.length_a   1.000
_cell.length_b   1.000
_cell.length_c   1.000
_cell.angle_alpha   90.00
_cell.angle_beta   90.00
_cell.angle_gamma   90.00
#
_symmetry.space_group_name_H-M   'P 1'
#
loop_
_entity.id
_entity.type
_entity.pdbx_description
1 polymer ?
#
loop_
_entity_poly.entity_id
_entity_poly.type
_entity_poly.pdbx_seq_one_letter_code
_entity_poly.pdbx_strand_id
1 'polypeptide(L)'
;MNLPFKAGSIEWRHNRASLNGQQGVPAMKNLVRSCLALGFLLAAEAMAKAEEIYLQSVQSGKYVTIVGGTLAAAAPDTRSASRLDTVRLEGNRIAFRDVRTGSFVRAGVGQGTFLAAGSPHIRGWETFEVMGVNGRNVALRSVQNGKFVRAGVGKRSHLAAVSERASGWETFRFVDARSAGQTSSQAGGVDLGDLVGNYRITHIAADNGFLVQLGQQMAARARLGLDDRGQVSATIGCNSHSTRIAVRNGRVQPDGQVMQTKMRCAGQGETAAEDGLRRALTTSRLIVREGRTVTFKAANGAELMKIRRM
;
A
#
# COMPACT_ATOMS: atom_id res chain seq x y z
N MET A 1 -5.30 19.99 -64.96
CA MET A 1 -6.25 20.47 -65.98
C MET A 1 -6.57 19.33 -66.93
N ASN A 2 -7.84 18.94 -66.94
CA ASN A 2 -8.67 18.37 -68.00
C ASN A 2 -8.15 17.25 -68.93
N LEU A 3 -8.82 16.10 -68.78
CA LEU A 3 -9.13 15.10 -69.82
C LEU A 3 -9.86 15.74 -71.02
N PRO A 4 -9.96 15.01 -72.16
CA PRO A 4 -11.26 14.39 -72.44
C PRO A 4 -11.24 12.99 -73.11
N PHE A 5 -12.45 12.44 -73.11
CA PHE A 5 -13.01 11.15 -73.54
C PHE A 5 -12.94 10.77 -75.04
N LYS A 6 -12.98 9.46 -75.33
CA LYS A 6 -13.82 8.76 -76.36
C LYS A 6 -13.73 7.24 -76.08
N ALA A 7 -14.78 6.54 -75.63
CA ALA A 7 -16.01 6.06 -76.29
C ALA A 7 -15.78 4.97 -77.36
N GLY A 8 -16.20 3.74 -77.05
CA GLY A 8 -16.33 2.59 -77.97
C GLY A 8 -17.26 1.53 -77.36
N SER A 9 -18.33 1.21 -78.08
CA SER A 9 -19.57 0.53 -77.67
C SER A 9 -19.67 -0.92 -78.19
N ILE A 10 -20.25 -1.79 -77.34
CA ILE A 10 -21.33 -2.80 -77.59
C ILE A 10 -21.23 -3.71 -78.84
N GLU A 11 -21.24 -5.05 -78.67
CA GLU A 11 -22.43 -5.93 -78.90
C GLU A 11 -22.16 -7.43 -78.64
N TRP A 12 -23.26 -8.18 -78.53
CA TRP A 12 -23.54 -9.47 -77.89
C TRP A 12 -23.47 -10.70 -78.80
N ARG A 13 -23.35 -11.91 -78.20
CA ARG A 13 -24.21 -13.10 -78.47
C ARG A 13 -23.91 -14.22 -77.46
N HIS A 14 -24.88 -14.51 -76.57
CA HIS A 14 -25.78 -15.66 -76.60
C HIS A 14 -25.15 -17.00 -76.18
N ASN A 15 -25.52 -17.50 -75.00
CA ASN A 15 -26.11 -18.82 -74.95
C ASN A 15 -27.17 -18.93 -73.84
N ARG A 16 -28.28 -19.57 -74.20
CA ARG A 16 -29.56 -19.60 -73.49
C ARG A 16 -29.82 -21.05 -73.14
N ALA A 17 -30.03 -21.39 -71.87
CA ALA A 17 -30.84 -22.53 -71.47
C ALA A 17 -31.38 -22.30 -70.05
N SER A 18 -32.69 -22.11 -70.02
CA SER A 18 -33.57 -21.98 -68.85
C SER A 18 -34.04 -23.36 -68.40
N LEU A 19 -34.40 -23.49 -67.11
CA LEU A 19 -35.65 -24.09 -66.58
C LEU A 19 -35.54 -24.08 -65.04
N ASN A 20 -36.09 -23.08 -64.34
CA ASN A 20 -37.45 -22.99 -63.75
C ASN A 20 -37.73 -23.91 -62.55
N GLY A 21 -38.22 -23.29 -61.47
CA GLY A 21 -38.83 -23.91 -60.28
C GLY A 21 -38.47 -23.18 -58.97
N GLN A 22 -38.88 -21.91 -58.78
CA GLN A 22 -40.02 -21.50 -57.94
C GLN A 22 -40.15 -22.27 -56.61
N GLN A 23 -39.76 -21.64 -55.50
CA GLN A 23 -40.62 -20.92 -54.52
C GLN A 23 -41.13 -21.81 -53.38
N GLY A 24 -40.90 -21.36 -52.14
CA GLY A 24 -41.57 -21.90 -50.96
C GLY A 24 -40.74 -21.78 -49.69
N VAL A 25 -40.71 -20.61 -49.07
CA VAL A 25 -40.37 -20.48 -47.65
C VAL A 25 -41.67 -20.61 -46.86
N PRO A 26 -41.73 -21.47 -45.84
CA PRO A 26 -42.51 -21.15 -44.66
C PRO A 26 -41.62 -21.09 -43.41
N ALA A 27 -41.94 -20.11 -42.58
CA ALA A 27 -41.29 -19.81 -41.32
C ALA A 27 -41.64 -20.82 -40.20
N MET A 28 -40.79 -20.77 -39.18
CA MET A 28 -41.06 -21.05 -37.76
C MET A 28 -41.09 -22.51 -37.24
N LYS A 29 -40.05 -22.77 -36.42
CA LYS A 29 -40.04 -23.34 -35.05
C LYS A 29 -39.42 -24.74 -34.87
N ASN A 30 -38.51 -24.73 -33.90
CA ASN A 30 -37.95 -25.81 -33.06
C ASN A 30 -36.70 -26.53 -33.61
N LEU A 31 -35.51 -26.17 -33.10
CA LEU A 31 -34.88 -26.67 -31.86
C LEU A 31 -34.33 -28.09 -32.02
N VAL A 32 -33.06 -28.23 -32.43
CA VAL A 32 -32.06 -29.02 -31.69
C VAL A 32 -30.71 -28.34 -31.83
N ARG A 33 -30.16 -27.95 -30.68
CA ARG A 33 -28.84 -27.35 -30.49
C ARG A 33 -27.75 -28.35 -30.89
N SER A 34 -26.85 -27.96 -31.79
CA SER A 34 -25.54 -28.61 -31.91
C SER A 34 -24.49 -27.62 -31.44
N CYS A 35 -24.13 -27.74 -30.16
CA CYS A 35 -23.06 -27.00 -29.50
C CYS A 35 -21.70 -27.51 -29.99
N LEU A 36 -21.15 -26.88 -31.02
CA LEU A 36 -19.69 -26.81 -31.21
C LEU A 36 -19.23 -25.49 -30.62
N ALA A 37 -19.16 -25.46 -29.29
CA ALA A 37 -18.45 -24.41 -28.58
C ALA A 37 -16.97 -24.59 -28.89
N LEU A 38 -16.49 -23.82 -29.87
CA LEU A 38 -15.08 -23.61 -30.11
C LEU A 38 -14.49 -23.02 -28.81
N GLY A 39 -13.81 -23.88 -28.06
CA GLY A 39 -13.22 -23.54 -26.77
C GLY A 39 -12.20 -22.44 -26.95
N PHE A 40 -12.63 -21.20 -26.72
CA PHE A 40 -11.73 -20.10 -26.37
C PHE A 40 -11.02 -20.55 -25.08
N LEU A 41 -9.81 -21.09 -25.22
CA LEU A 41 -8.84 -21.12 -24.13
C LEU A 41 -8.53 -19.66 -23.79
N LEU A 42 -9.36 -19.08 -22.95
CA LEU A 42 -8.96 -18.00 -22.06
C LEU A 42 -7.89 -18.61 -21.16
N ALA A 43 -6.64 -18.58 -21.63
CA ALA A 43 -5.53 -18.48 -20.72
C ALA A 43 -5.78 -17.19 -19.93
N ALA A 44 -6.46 -17.31 -18.79
CA ALA A 44 -6.35 -16.35 -17.73
C ALA A 44 -4.88 -16.43 -17.32
N GLU A 45 -4.03 -15.70 -18.04
CA GLU A 45 -2.77 -15.25 -17.47
C GLU A 45 -3.18 -14.63 -16.15
N ALA A 46 -2.79 -15.28 -15.06
CA ALA A 46 -2.72 -14.62 -13.78
C ALA A 46 -1.69 -13.51 -13.99
N MET A 47 -2.13 -12.40 -14.57
CA MET A 47 -1.37 -11.19 -14.76
C MET A 47 -0.93 -10.83 -13.36
N ALA A 48 0.35 -11.14 -13.06
CA ALA A 48 0.89 -11.13 -11.73
C ALA A 48 0.52 -9.78 -11.11
N LYS A 49 -0.39 -9.82 -10.14
CA LYS A 49 -1.07 -8.63 -9.63
C LYS A 49 0.02 -7.67 -9.17
N ALA A 50 0.24 -6.59 -9.92
CA ALA A 50 1.28 -5.62 -9.60
C ALA A 50 1.08 -5.17 -8.15
N GLU A 51 2.17 -5.17 -7.39
CA GLU A 51 2.14 -4.67 -6.02
C GLU A 51 2.16 -3.15 -6.14
N GLU A 52 0.98 -2.53 -6.01
CA GLU A 52 0.86 -1.09 -5.82
C GLU A 52 1.58 -0.73 -4.52
N ILE A 53 2.47 0.25 -4.58
CA ILE A 53 3.26 0.69 -3.44
C ILE A 53 3.34 2.21 -3.37
N TYR A 54 3.77 2.67 -2.21
CA TYR A 54 4.41 3.96 -2.01
C TYR A 54 5.89 3.74 -1.76
N LEU A 55 6.73 4.63 -2.28
CA LEU A 55 8.16 4.63 -2.02
C LEU A 55 8.45 5.61 -0.88
N GLN A 56 9.03 5.13 0.22
CA GLN A 56 9.42 5.96 1.38
C GLN A 56 10.95 6.05 1.47
N SER A 57 11.50 7.26 1.62
CA SER A 57 12.92 7.44 1.94
C SER A 57 13.18 7.07 3.40
N VAL A 58 14.16 6.20 3.66
CA VAL A 58 14.50 5.80 5.04
C VAL A 58 15.11 6.96 5.82
N GLN A 59 15.91 7.80 5.16
CA GLN A 59 16.61 8.89 5.82
C GLN A 59 15.69 10.02 6.29
N SER A 60 14.70 10.40 5.48
CA SER A 60 13.80 11.50 5.81
C SER A 60 12.45 11.05 6.37
N GLY A 61 12.10 9.77 6.21
CA GLY A 61 10.77 9.23 6.51
C GLY A 61 9.67 9.70 5.56
N LYS A 62 9.97 10.58 4.59
CA LYS A 62 8.99 11.13 3.65
C LYS A 62 8.73 10.17 2.48
N TYR A 63 7.52 10.24 1.97
CA TYR A 63 7.09 9.52 0.78
C TYR A 63 7.45 10.27 -0.49
N VAL A 64 7.64 9.51 -1.56
CA VAL A 64 7.91 10.05 -2.88
C VAL A 64 6.62 10.57 -3.52
N THR A 65 6.69 11.79 -4.03
CA THR A 65 5.63 12.45 -4.78
C THR A 65 6.21 13.27 -5.92
N ILE A 66 5.38 13.85 -6.78
CA ILE A 66 5.83 14.67 -7.90
C ILE A 66 5.90 16.14 -7.45
N VAL A 67 7.08 16.74 -7.61
CA VAL A 67 7.34 18.17 -7.35
C VAL A 67 8.03 18.76 -8.58
N GLY A 68 7.39 19.74 -9.23
CA GLY A 68 7.94 20.40 -10.42
C GLY A 68 8.25 19.43 -11.57
N GLY A 69 7.39 18.42 -11.77
CA GLY A 69 7.52 17.44 -12.86
C GLY A 69 8.53 16.30 -12.61
N THR A 70 9.21 16.29 -11.46
CA THR A 70 10.15 15.22 -11.07
C THR A 70 9.73 14.59 -9.75
N LEU A 71 10.24 13.40 -9.45
CA LEU A 71 10.00 12.73 -8.18
C LEU A 71 10.86 13.35 -7.07
N ALA A 72 10.26 13.48 -5.89
CA ALA A 72 10.90 14.02 -4.69
C ALA A 72 10.37 13.33 -3.43
N ALA A 73 11.26 13.08 -2.46
CA ALA A 73 10.88 12.60 -1.13
C ALA A 73 10.38 13.77 -0.29
N ALA A 74 9.16 14.21 -0.58
CA ALA A 74 8.57 15.44 -0.05
C ALA A 74 7.21 15.24 0.62
N ALA A 75 6.48 14.16 0.30
CA ALA A 75 5.17 13.91 0.88
C ALA A 75 5.28 13.46 2.34
N PRO A 76 4.58 14.11 3.29
CA PRO A 76 4.59 13.72 4.70
C PRO A 76 3.82 12.42 4.96
N ASP A 77 2.87 12.06 4.10
CA ASP A 77 1.99 10.91 4.24
C ASP A 77 1.69 10.24 2.89
N THR A 78 1.01 9.10 2.92
CA THR A 78 0.64 8.33 1.73
C THR A 78 -0.50 8.97 0.92
N ARG A 79 -1.25 9.93 1.50
CA ARG A 79 -2.35 10.63 0.80
C ARG A 79 -1.81 11.60 -0.25
N SER A 80 -0.68 12.22 0.06
CA SER A 80 0.03 13.16 -0.82
C SER A 80 1.15 12.50 -1.64
N ALA A 81 1.35 11.18 -1.47
CA ALA A 81 2.37 10.41 -2.16
C ALA A 81 1.91 9.90 -3.54
N SER A 82 2.87 9.73 -4.43
CA SER A 82 2.65 9.06 -5.71
C SER A 82 2.51 7.55 -5.49
N ARG A 83 1.40 7.00 -5.98
CA ARG A 83 1.16 5.55 -6.00
C ARG A 83 1.82 4.96 -7.23
N LEU A 84 2.61 3.90 -7.02
CA LEU A 84 3.39 3.25 -8.08
C LEU A 84 3.03 1.77 -8.15
N ASP A 85 2.80 1.25 -9.34
CA ASP A 85 2.81 -0.18 -9.59
C ASP A 85 4.25 -0.65 -9.79
N THR A 86 4.62 -1.74 -9.13
CA THR A 86 5.86 -2.45 -9.42
C THR A 86 5.63 -3.47 -10.55
N VAL A 87 6.40 -3.32 -11.63
CA VAL A 87 6.46 -4.31 -12.71
C VAL A 87 7.75 -5.11 -12.53
N ARG A 88 7.62 -6.41 -12.23
CA ARG A 88 8.76 -7.31 -12.10
C ARG A 88 9.32 -7.63 -13.48
N LEU A 89 10.64 -7.56 -13.61
CA LEU A 89 11.40 -7.89 -14.81
C LEU A 89 12.34 -9.07 -14.50
N GLU A 90 13.17 -9.48 -15.46
CA GLU A 90 14.14 -10.55 -15.26
C GLU A 90 15.12 -10.25 -14.11
N GLY A 91 15.46 -11.27 -13.34
CA GLY A 91 16.38 -11.16 -12.19
C GLY A 91 15.81 -10.31 -11.05
N ASN A 92 16.64 -9.43 -10.49
CA ASN A 92 16.27 -8.50 -9.41
C ASN A 92 15.81 -7.13 -9.93
N ARG A 93 15.39 -7.05 -11.20
CA ARG A 93 15.03 -5.79 -11.85
C ARG A 93 13.53 -5.51 -11.77
N ILE A 94 13.21 -4.24 -11.66
CA ILE A 94 11.83 -3.74 -11.69
C ILE A 94 11.73 -2.47 -12.53
N ALA A 95 10.50 -2.17 -12.96
CA ALA A 95 10.10 -0.83 -13.37
C ALA A 95 8.99 -0.33 -12.44
N PHE A 96 8.90 0.99 -12.29
CA PHE A 96 7.79 1.62 -11.58
C PHE A 96 6.87 2.29 -12.59
N ARG A 97 5.58 2.03 -12.48
CA ARG A 97 4.54 2.70 -13.26
C ARG A 97 3.73 3.61 -12.35
N ASP A 98 3.62 4.88 -12.70
CA ASP A 98 2.73 5.81 -12.00
C ASP A 98 1.28 5.42 -12.26
N VAL A 99 0.55 5.07 -11.20
CA VAL A 99 -0.82 4.55 -11.32
C VAL A 99 -1.77 5.59 -11.92
N ARG A 100 -1.52 6.88 -11.65
CA ARG A 100 -2.39 7.97 -12.10
C ARG A 100 -2.30 8.20 -13.61
N THR A 101 -1.09 8.18 -14.16
CA THR A 101 -0.86 8.48 -15.59
C THR A 101 -0.66 7.24 -16.43
N GLY A 102 -0.38 6.10 -15.82
CA GLY A 102 0.02 4.87 -16.50
C GLY A 102 1.43 4.92 -17.11
N SER A 103 2.18 6.00 -16.93
CA SER A 103 3.54 6.16 -17.46
C SER A 103 4.59 5.54 -16.53
N PHE A 104 5.71 5.11 -17.09
CA PHE A 104 6.85 4.59 -16.35
C PHE A 104 7.76 5.70 -15.81
N VAL A 105 8.34 5.44 -14.63
CA VAL A 105 9.35 6.28 -14.00
C VAL A 105 10.69 6.03 -14.67
N ARG A 106 11.36 7.11 -15.10
CA ARG A 106 12.67 7.08 -15.73
C ARG A 106 13.70 7.83 -14.90
N ALA A 107 14.94 7.36 -14.86
CA ALA A 107 16.06 7.98 -14.15
C ALA A 107 17.05 8.64 -15.11
N GLY A 108 16.88 9.94 -15.38
CA GLY A 108 17.64 10.60 -16.45
C GLY A 108 17.08 11.92 -16.95
N VAL A 109 16.34 12.63 -16.11
CA VAL A 109 15.70 13.89 -16.50
C VAL A 109 16.66 15.04 -16.21
N GLY A 110 17.04 15.75 -17.27
CA GLY A 110 17.97 16.89 -17.19
C GLY A 110 19.38 16.49 -16.76
N GLN A 111 20.23 17.51 -16.56
CA GLN A 111 21.65 17.33 -16.21
C GLN A 111 21.86 16.67 -14.84
N GLY A 112 20.89 16.80 -13.93
CA GLY A 112 20.94 16.21 -12.59
C GLY A 112 20.57 14.73 -12.55
N THR A 113 20.23 14.10 -13.67
CA THR A 113 19.74 12.70 -13.73
C THR A 113 18.54 12.43 -12.80
N PHE A 114 17.63 13.40 -12.72
CA PHE A 114 16.44 13.31 -11.87
C PHE A 114 15.51 12.19 -12.33
N LEU A 115 14.70 11.69 -11.39
CA LEU A 115 13.64 10.75 -11.70
C LEU A 115 12.35 11.50 -12.03
N ALA A 116 11.61 11.02 -13.02
CA ALA A 116 10.27 11.52 -13.36
C ALA A 116 9.40 10.41 -13.95
N ALA A 117 8.09 10.48 -13.75
CA ALA A 117 7.14 9.66 -14.50
C ALA A 117 6.83 10.32 -15.85
N GLY A 118 6.85 9.54 -16.93
CA GLY A 118 6.50 10.06 -18.26
C GLY A 118 6.90 9.18 -19.44
N SER A 119 7.55 8.04 -19.22
CA SER A 119 7.91 7.13 -20.30
C SER A 119 6.75 6.20 -20.67
N PRO A 120 6.42 6.02 -21.97
CA PRO A 120 5.35 5.13 -22.40
C PRO A 120 5.75 3.64 -22.38
N HIS A 121 7.04 3.34 -22.35
CA HIS A 121 7.58 1.97 -22.43
C HIS A 121 8.75 1.78 -21.47
N ILE A 122 9.02 0.53 -21.09
CA ILE A 122 10.17 0.16 -20.25
C ILE A 122 11.39 -0.08 -21.13
N ARG A 123 12.47 0.67 -20.88
CA ARG A 123 13.83 0.43 -21.42
C ARG A 123 14.86 0.63 -20.31
N GLY A 124 16.13 0.86 -20.66
CA GLY A 124 17.22 1.05 -19.70
C GLY A 124 16.96 2.18 -18.69
N TRP A 125 16.37 3.30 -19.13
CA TRP A 125 16.07 4.46 -18.27
C TRP A 125 14.97 4.18 -17.23
N GLU A 126 14.06 3.24 -17.51
CA GLU A 126 12.93 2.87 -16.65
C GLU A 126 13.20 1.63 -15.79
N THR A 127 14.38 1.02 -15.95
CA THR A 127 14.75 -0.23 -15.29
C THR A 127 15.65 0.03 -14.09
N PHE A 128 15.29 -0.54 -12.95
CA PHE A 128 16.03 -0.42 -11.70
C PHE A 128 16.37 -1.80 -11.14
N GLU A 129 17.63 -2.00 -10.76
CA GLU A 129 18.04 -3.15 -9.95
C GLU A 129 17.70 -2.88 -8.49
N VAL A 130 17.00 -3.82 -7.85
CA VAL A 130 16.66 -3.77 -6.42
C VAL A 130 17.70 -4.54 -5.64
N MET A 131 18.35 -3.86 -4.69
CA MET A 131 19.37 -4.44 -3.83
C MET A 131 18.91 -4.38 -2.38
N GLY A 132 18.84 -5.54 -1.71
CA GLY A 132 18.54 -5.57 -0.28
C GLY A 132 19.67 -4.93 0.53
N VAL A 133 19.33 -4.02 1.44
CA VAL A 133 20.30 -3.39 2.35
C VAL A 133 20.25 -4.04 3.73
N ASN A 134 19.07 -4.00 4.36
CA ASN A 134 18.79 -4.70 5.62
C ASN A 134 17.29 -4.82 5.88
N GLY A 135 16.83 -5.97 6.38
CA GLY A 135 15.41 -6.20 6.66
C GLY A 135 14.51 -5.89 5.45
N ARG A 136 13.66 -4.86 5.57
CA ARG A 136 12.75 -4.39 4.50
C ARG A 136 13.27 -3.19 3.70
N ASN A 137 14.49 -2.74 3.98
CA ASN A 137 15.08 -1.60 3.31
C ASN A 137 15.83 -2.03 2.05
N VAL A 138 15.65 -1.29 0.97
CA VAL A 138 16.23 -1.57 -0.35
C VAL A 138 16.94 -0.34 -0.90
N ALA A 139 17.96 -0.57 -1.70
CA ALA A 139 18.55 0.43 -2.57
C ALA A 139 18.10 0.18 -4.01
N LEU A 140 17.94 1.26 -4.77
CA LEU A 140 17.54 1.22 -6.18
C LEU A 140 18.72 1.71 -7.01
N ARG A 141 19.18 0.88 -7.94
CA ARG A 141 20.25 1.23 -8.88
C ARG A 141 19.69 1.36 -10.28
N SER A 142 19.89 2.50 -10.93
CA SER A 142 19.46 2.71 -12.31
C SER A 142 20.30 1.84 -13.25
N VAL A 143 19.65 1.02 -14.07
CA VAL A 143 20.35 0.22 -15.09
C VAL A 143 21.00 1.11 -16.14
N GLN A 144 20.44 2.30 -16.38
CA GLN A 144 20.94 3.20 -17.41
C GLN A 144 22.34 3.74 -17.14
N ASN A 145 22.63 4.14 -15.90
CA ASN A 145 23.90 4.82 -15.56
C ASN A 145 24.67 4.11 -14.45
N GLY A 146 24.15 3.00 -13.92
CA GLY A 146 24.80 2.22 -12.86
C GLY A 146 24.85 2.90 -11.50
N LYS A 147 24.15 4.01 -11.30
CA LYS A 147 24.16 4.77 -10.04
C LYS A 147 22.93 4.48 -9.19
N PHE A 148 23.11 4.58 -7.87
CA PHE A 148 22.04 4.50 -6.90
C PHE A 148 21.18 5.76 -6.91
N VAL A 149 19.87 5.55 -6.81
CA VAL A 149 18.88 6.60 -6.62
C VAL A 149 19.05 7.17 -5.22
N ARG A 150 19.28 8.47 -5.15
CA ARG A 150 19.41 9.25 -3.92
C ARG A 150 18.18 10.13 -3.74
N ALA A 151 17.59 10.11 -2.56
CA ALA A 151 16.63 11.13 -2.12
C ALA A 151 17.34 12.36 -1.54
N GLY A 152 16.65 13.49 -1.43
CA GLY A 152 17.23 14.68 -0.80
C GLY A 152 18.11 15.53 -1.71
N VAL A 153 18.00 15.38 -3.04
CA VAL A 153 18.81 16.17 -4.00
C VAL A 153 18.20 17.57 -4.16
N GLY A 154 19.00 18.58 -3.78
CA GLY A 154 18.59 19.99 -3.83
C GLY A 154 17.51 20.37 -2.80
N LYS A 155 17.10 21.64 -2.82
CA LYS A 155 16.23 22.24 -1.79
C LYS A 155 14.83 21.60 -1.66
N ARG A 156 14.33 20.93 -2.70
CA ARG A 156 13.01 20.27 -2.70
C ARG A 156 13.07 18.75 -2.51
N SER A 157 14.24 18.21 -2.14
CA SER A 157 14.41 16.78 -1.85
C SER A 157 14.12 15.86 -3.05
N HIS A 158 14.57 16.26 -4.25
CA HIS A 158 14.36 15.49 -5.47
C HIS A 158 15.07 14.12 -5.41
N LEU A 159 14.57 13.17 -6.19
CA LEU A 159 15.22 11.89 -6.44
C LEU A 159 16.08 11.96 -7.70
N ALA A 160 17.32 11.50 -7.62
CA ALA A 160 18.22 11.41 -8.77
C ALA A 160 19.13 10.19 -8.69
N ALA A 161 19.49 9.60 -9.83
CA ALA A 161 20.42 8.47 -9.90
C ALA A 161 21.87 8.96 -9.95
N VAL A 162 22.43 9.33 -8.79
CA VAL A 162 23.70 10.07 -8.69
C VAL A 162 24.75 9.42 -7.78
N SER A 163 24.37 8.47 -6.93
CA SER A 163 25.26 7.94 -5.89
C SER A 163 25.99 6.68 -6.33
N GLU A 164 27.28 6.57 -6.01
CA GLU A 164 28.08 5.36 -6.31
C GLU A 164 27.85 4.22 -5.32
N ARG A 165 27.33 4.53 -4.13
CA ARG A 165 27.11 3.58 -3.03
C ARG A 165 25.77 3.83 -2.37
N ALA A 166 25.17 2.76 -1.86
CA ALA A 166 23.96 2.85 -1.07
C ALA A 166 24.27 3.18 0.40
N SER A 167 23.65 4.23 0.93
CA SER A 167 23.59 4.57 2.35
C SER A 167 22.20 5.15 2.68
N GLY A 168 22.04 5.87 3.79
CA GLY A 168 20.74 6.33 4.29
C GLY A 168 19.86 7.01 3.24
N TRP A 169 20.40 7.98 2.49
CA TRP A 169 19.63 8.72 1.47
C TRP A 169 19.31 7.90 0.21
N GLU A 170 20.06 6.84 -0.06
CA GLU A 170 19.87 5.91 -1.17
C GLU A 170 19.03 4.69 -0.78
N THR A 171 18.52 4.68 0.46
CA THR A 171 17.76 3.57 1.02
C THR A 171 16.29 3.93 1.12
N PHE A 172 15.45 3.00 0.68
CA PHE A 172 14.01 3.16 0.62
C PHE A 172 13.26 1.97 1.22
N ARG A 173 11.98 2.18 1.52
CA ARG A 173 11.02 1.12 1.82
C ARG A 173 9.92 1.13 0.78
N PHE A 174 9.53 -0.07 0.35
CA PHE A 174 8.28 -0.27 -0.37
C PHE A 174 7.16 -0.45 0.65
N VAL A 175 6.21 0.48 0.63
CA VAL A 175 5.03 0.45 1.50
C VAL A 175 3.85 0.05 0.64
N ASP A 176 3.34 -1.17 0.81
CA ASP A 176 2.19 -1.69 0.05
C ASP A 176 1.01 -0.72 0.13
N ALA A 177 0.48 -0.32 -1.03
CA ALA A 177 -0.61 0.64 -1.17
C ALA A 177 -1.97 0.08 -0.79
N ARG A 178 -2.14 -1.25 -0.72
CA ARG A 178 -3.34 -1.90 -0.13
C ARG A 178 -3.23 -1.88 1.39
N SER A 179 -2.04 -2.16 1.91
CA SER A 179 -1.71 -1.94 3.32
C SER A 179 -1.68 -0.46 3.70
N ALA A 180 -1.47 0.45 2.74
CA ALA A 180 -1.56 1.90 2.90
C ALA A 180 -2.92 2.48 2.54
N GLY A 181 -3.78 1.74 1.87
CA GLY A 181 -5.22 1.86 1.99
C GLY A 181 -5.70 1.48 3.40
N GLN A 182 -4.99 0.58 4.09
CA GLN A 182 -5.25 0.25 5.51
C GLN A 182 -4.38 1.03 6.52
N THR A 183 -3.44 1.85 6.05
CA THR A 183 -2.69 2.84 6.84
C THR A 183 -2.96 4.28 6.42
N SER A 184 -3.95 4.51 5.54
CA SER A 184 -4.51 5.83 5.22
C SER A 184 -5.99 5.89 4.80
N SER A 185 -6.75 4.78 4.80
CA SER A 185 -8.20 4.89 5.01
C SER A 185 -8.39 5.56 6.35
N GLN A 186 -9.35 6.47 6.42
CA GLN A 186 -9.50 7.46 7.45
C GLN A 186 -8.77 8.78 7.08
N ALA A 187 -9.16 9.41 5.96
CA ALA A 187 -9.40 10.87 5.95
C ALA A 187 -10.57 11.25 6.90
N GLY A 188 -10.49 10.68 8.11
CA GLY A 188 -11.52 10.55 9.11
C GLY A 188 -10.99 9.92 10.41
N GLY A 189 -9.67 9.65 10.57
CA GLY A 189 -8.95 8.86 11.60
C GLY A 189 -9.64 7.62 12.23
N VAL A 190 -8.88 6.64 12.74
CA VAL A 190 -9.43 5.41 13.37
C VAL A 190 -10.58 5.73 14.34
N ASP A 191 -11.77 5.17 14.09
CA ASP A 191 -12.94 5.34 14.96
C ASP A 191 -13.12 4.11 15.86
N LEU A 192 -13.95 4.24 16.89
CA LEU A 192 -14.20 3.18 17.86
C LEU A 192 -14.61 1.85 17.19
N GLY A 193 -15.46 1.90 16.16
CA GLY A 193 -15.93 0.72 15.42
C GLY A 193 -14.81 -0.10 14.78
N ASP A 194 -13.72 0.57 14.37
CA ASP A 194 -12.55 -0.09 13.76
C ASP A 194 -11.68 -0.84 14.79
N LEU A 195 -11.90 -0.57 16.07
CA LEU A 195 -11.09 -1.07 17.18
C LEU A 195 -11.83 -2.11 18.02
N VAL A 196 -13.14 -2.30 17.84
CA VAL A 196 -13.90 -3.31 18.58
C VAL A 196 -13.26 -4.69 18.41
N GLY A 197 -13.11 -5.44 19.50
CA GLY A 197 -12.61 -6.81 19.49
C GLY A 197 -11.62 -7.12 20.60
N ASN A 198 -10.99 -8.29 20.46
CA ASN A 198 -10.06 -8.82 21.45
C ASN A 198 -8.61 -8.76 20.94
N TYR A 199 -7.70 -8.40 21.83
CA TYR A 199 -6.31 -8.13 21.53
C TYR A 199 -5.38 -8.78 22.56
N ARG A 200 -4.15 -9.07 22.12
CA ARG A 200 -3.01 -9.33 23.00
C ARG A 200 -2.20 -8.06 23.18
N ILE A 201 -1.82 -7.75 24.41
CA ILE A 201 -0.84 -6.70 24.67
C ILE A 201 0.54 -7.27 24.37
N THR A 202 1.28 -6.61 23.48
CA THR A 202 2.60 -7.09 23.01
C THR A 202 3.74 -6.23 23.52
N HIS A 203 3.52 -4.94 23.66
CA HIS A 203 4.51 -4.00 24.16
C HIS A 203 3.86 -2.99 25.11
N ILE A 204 4.61 -2.61 26.13
CA ILE A 204 4.21 -1.62 27.14
C ILE A 204 5.36 -0.64 27.37
N ALA A 205 5.07 0.64 27.53
CA ALA A 205 6.10 1.63 27.88
C ALA A 205 6.51 1.48 29.35
N ALA A 206 7.80 1.28 29.57
CA ALA A 206 8.40 1.33 30.90
C ALA A 206 8.42 2.77 31.44
N ASP A 207 8.76 2.94 32.71
CA ASP A 207 8.73 4.23 33.40
C ASP A 207 9.69 5.26 32.78
N ASN A 208 10.76 4.77 32.14
CA ASN A 208 11.73 5.57 31.39
C ASN A 208 11.24 5.98 29.98
N GLY A 209 10.00 5.64 29.61
CA GLY A 209 9.38 6.00 28.34
C GLY A 209 9.75 5.10 27.15
N PHE A 210 10.65 4.12 27.32
CA PHE A 210 10.95 3.17 26.26
C PHE A 210 9.84 2.13 26.12
N LEU A 211 9.44 1.86 24.88
CA LEU A 211 8.48 0.81 24.56
C LEU A 211 9.17 -0.56 24.61
N VAL A 212 8.81 -1.37 25.60
CA VAL A 212 9.42 -2.68 25.85
C VAL A 212 8.49 -3.80 25.40
N GLN A 213 9.05 -4.82 24.76
CA GLN A 213 8.31 -6.03 24.39
C GLN A 213 8.07 -6.90 25.64
N LEU A 214 6.83 -7.33 25.83
CA LEU A 214 6.51 -8.26 26.92
C LEU A 214 7.13 -9.63 26.66
N GLY A 215 7.70 -10.24 27.69
CA GLY A 215 8.18 -11.63 27.63
C GLY A 215 7.06 -12.61 27.26
N GLN A 216 7.40 -13.74 26.64
CA GLN A 216 6.43 -14.66 26.04
C GLN A 216 5.30 -15.09 27.00
N GLN A 217 5.63 -15.46 28.24
CA GLN A 217 4.65 -15.86 29.24
C GLN A 217 3.70 -14.71 29.62
N MET A 218 4.23 -13.49 29.76
CA MET A 218 3.43 -12.31 30.10
C MET A 218 2.53 -11.89 28.93
N ALA A 219 3.07 -11.86 27.70
CA ALA A 219 2.31 -11.55 26.50
C ALA A 219 1.18 -12.56 26.21
N ALA A 220 1.34 -13.82 26.62
CA ALA A 220 0.33 -14.86 26.44
C ALA A 220 -0.92 -14.63 27.32
N ARG A 221 -0.72 -14.11 28.54
CA ARG A 221 -1.81 -13.77 29.47
C ARG A 221 -2.32 -12.33 29.32
N ALA A 222 -1.52 -11.44 28.74
CA ALA A 222 -1.86 -10.04 28.62
C ALA A 222 -2.90 -9.80 27.52
N ARG A 223 -4.12 -9.44 27.92
CA ARG A 223 -5.28 -9.29 27.03
C ARG A 223 -5.89 -7.91 27.15
N LEU A 224 -6.51 -7.45 26.07
CA LEU A 224 -7.32 -6.24 26.04
C LEU A 224 -8.55 -6.50 25.16
N GLY A 225 -9.74 -6.28 25.70
CA GLY A 225 -11.00 -6.23 24.97
C GLY A 225 -11.47 -4.77 24.87
N LEU A 226 -12.02 -4.42 23.72
CA LEU A 226 -12.71 -3.15 23.48
C LEU A 226 -14.07 -3.45 22.85
N ASP A 227 -15.15 -2.96 23.44
CA ASP A 227 -16.50 -3.10 22.88
C ASP A 227 -16.93 -1.87 22.05
N ASP A 228 -18.12 -1.97 21.46
CA ASP A 228 -18.74 -0.93 20.64
C ASP A 228 -19.19 0.31 21.42
N ARG A 229 -19.22 0.23 22.76
CA ARG A 229 -19.49 1.35 23.68
C ARG A 229 -18.22 2.01 24.20
N GLY A 230 -17.05 1.54 23.78
CA GLY A 230 -15.76 2.08 24.22
C GLY A 230 -15.31 1.55 25.57
N GLN A 231 -15.98 0.52 26.12
CA GLN A 231 -15.54 -0.15 27.33
C GLN A 231 -14.27 -0.94 27.02
N VAL A 232 -13.18 -0.53 27.66
CA VAL A 232 -11.93 -1.27 27.69
C VAL A 232 -11.96 -2.19 28.89
N SER A 233 -11.62 -3.45 28.68
CA SER A 233 -11.17 -4.35 29.75
C SER A 233 -9.79 -4.87 29.38
N ALA A 234 -8.82 -4.74 30.28
CA ALA A 234 -7.45 -5.15 30.04
C ALA A 234 -6.91 -5.91 31.24
N THR A 235 -6.03 -6.87 30.99
CA THR A 235 -5.37 -7.63 32.04
C THR A 235 -3.91 -7.77 31.65
N ILE A 236 -3.02 -7.35 32.53
CA ILE A 236 -1.57 -7.53 32.43
C ILE A 236 -1.06 -7.69 33.86
N GLY A 237 -0.08 -8.54 34.08
CA GLY A 237 0.37 -8.82 35.45
C GLY A 237 -0.68 -9.59 36.26
N CYS A 238 -0.99 -9.09 37.44
CA CYS A 238 -1.92 -9.66 38.41
C CYS A 238 -3.29 -8.96 38.43
N ASN A 239 -3.44 -7.74 37.91
CA ASN A 239 -4.65 -6.93 38.00
C ASN A 239 -5.40 -6.78 36.68
N SER A 240 -6.72 -6.76 36.77
CA SER A 240 -7.59 -6.35 35.67
C SER A 240 -7.91 -4.87 35.76
N HIS A 241 -7.84 -4.17 34.62
CA HIS A 241 -8.14 -2.76 34.47
C HIS A 241 -9.37 -2.59 33.58
N SER A 242 -10.26 -1.67 33.94
CA SER A 242 -11.42 -1.32 33.13
C SER A 242 -11.59 0.18 33.08
N THR A 243 -11.86 0.71 31.89
CA THR A 243 -12.12 2.13 31.67
C THR A 243 -12.99 2.30 30.43
N ARG A 244 -13.50 3.51 30.18
CA ARG A 244 -14.16 3.84 28.93
C ARG A 244 -13.29 4.78 28.13
N ILE A 245 -13.25 4.59 26.82
CA ILE A 245 -12.58 5.50 25.89
C ILE A 245 -13.54 5.88 24.77
N ALA A 246 -13.53 7.14 24.40
CA ALA A 246 -14.06 7.58 23.11
C ALA A 246 -12.92 7.61 22.10
N VAL A 247 -13.14 7.03 20.93
CA VAL A 247 -12.19 7.09 19.82
C VAL A 247 -12.88 7.67 18.61
N ARG A 248 -12.36 8.81 18.15
CA ARG A 248 -12.84 9.46 16.95
C ARG A 248 -11.67 10.04 16.18
N ASN A 249 -11.60 9.79 14.89
CA ASN A 249 -10.55 10.34 14.06
C ASN A 249 -9.14 10.09 14.62
N GLY A 250 -8.90 8.87 15.11
CA GLY A 250 -7.62 8.46 15.69
C GLY A 250 -7.26 9.19 16.98
N ARG A 251 -8.14 10.05 17.51
CA ARG A 251 -7.99 10.69 18.82
C ARG A 251 -8.70 9.86 19.87
N VAL A 252 -8.01 9.68 20.99
CA VAL A 252 -8.55 9.00 22.17
C VAL A 252 -8.84 10.01 23.24
N GLN A 253 -10.06 9.95 23.76
CA GLN A 253 -10.44 10.64 24.96
C GLN A 253 -10.83 9.61 26.01
N PRO A 254 -10.00 9.40 27.04
CA PRO A 254 -10.38 8.61 28.19
C PRO A 254 -11.60 9.24 28.85
N ASP A 255 -12.63 8.43 29.10
CA ASP A 255 -13.86 8.81 29.75
C ASP A 255 -13.91 8.16 31.14
N GLY A 256 -13.51 8.95 32.14
CA GLY A 256 -13.48 8.54 33.54
C GLY A 256 -12.13 7.97 34.02
N GLN A 257 -12.13 7.49 35.26
CA GLN A 257 -10.96 6.91 35.89
C GLN A 257 -10.77 5.46 35.47
N VAL A 258 -9.51 5.01 35.43
CA VAL A 258 -9.20 3.60 35.24
C VAL A 258 -9.48 2.85 36.54
N MET A 259 -10.48 1.98 36.52
CA MET A 259 -10.79 1.09 37.64
C MET A 259 -9.88 -0.14 37.55
N GLN A 260 -9.45 -0.64 38.71
CA GLN A 260 -8.59 -1.82 38.77
C GLN A 260 -8.89 -2.66 40.01
N THR A 261 -8.60 -3.95 39.92
CA THR A 261 -8.47 -4.80 41.11
C THR A 261 -7.26 -4.36 41.93
N LYS A 262 -7.21 -4.76 43.21
CA LYS A 262 -6.10 -4.43 44.13
C LYS A 262 -5.39 -5.69 44.61
N MET A 263 -4.98 -6.55 43.68
CA MET A 263 -4.16 -7.71 43.98
C MET A 263 -2.69 -7.30 44.08
N ARG A 264 -1.96 -7.96 44.99
CA ARG A 264 -0.51 -7.77 45.13
C ARG A 264 0.20 -8.64 44.08
N CYS A 265 0.95 -8.01 43.18
CA CYS A 265 1.74 -8.74 42.19
C CYS A 265 2.94 -9.42 42.83
N ALA A 266 3.32 -10.58 42.28
CA ALA A 266 4.40 -11.40 42.82
C ALA A 266 5.79 -10.90 42.40
N GLY A 267 5.90 -10.24 41.23
CA GLY A 267 7.17 -9.80 40.67
C GLY A 267 7.18 -8.34 40.20
N GLN A 268 8.34 -7.69 40.29
CA GLN A 268 8.55 -6.30 39.87
C GLN A 268 8.20 -6.04 38.40
N GLY A 269 8.45 -7.02 37.50
CA GLY A 269 8.08 -6.91 36.10
C GLY A 269 6.56 -6.91 35.85
N GLU A 270 5.78 -7.55 36.71
CA GLU A 270 4.32 -7.52 36.63
C GLU A 270 3.80 -6.15 37.04
N THR A 271 4.31 -5.63 38.17
CA THR A 271 3.99 -4.28 38.65
C THR A 271 4.33 -3.22 37.60
N ALA A 272 5.53 -3.27 37.01
CA ALA A 272 5.95 -2.32 35.98
C ALA A 272 5.06 -2.37 34.73
N ALA A 273 4.63 -3.57 34.33
CA ALA A 273 3.75 -3.75 33.19
C ALA A 273 2.32 -3.23 33.47
N GLU A 274 1.82 -3.39 34.69
CA GLU A 274 0.56 -2.80 35.15
C GLU A 274 0.60 -1.29 35.17
N ASP A 275 1.66 -0.70 35.73
CA ASP A 275 1.86 0.73 35.75
C ASP A 275 1.92 1.31 34.34
N GLY A 276 2.62 0.63 33.43
CA GLY A 276 2.64 0.95 32.01
C GLY A 276 1.26 0.91 31.36
N LEU A 277 0.43 -0.09 31.67
CA LEU A 277 -0.93 -0.19 31.15
C LEU A 277 -1.82 0.94 31.67
N ARG A 278 -1.79 1.20 32.98
CA ARG A 278 -2.55 2.29 33.58
C ARG A 278 -2.18 3.63 32.96
N ARG A 279 -0.88 3.89 32.78
CA ARG A 279 -0.40 5.08 32.07
C ARG A 279 -0.94 5.11 30.65
N ALA A 280 -0.79 4.03 29.88
CA ALA A 280 -1.26 3.98 28.50
C ALA A 280 -2.77 4.30 28.41
N LEU A 281 -3.61 3.70 29.26
CA LEU A 281 -5.05 3.95 29.26
C LEU A 281 -5.41 5.40 29.65
N THR A 282 -4.62 6.05 30.50
CA THR A 282 -4.90 7.39 31.02
C THR A 282 -4.33 8.50 30.13
N THR A 283 -3.14 8.31 29.57
CA THR A 283 -2.37 9.36 28.87
C THR A 283 -2.43 9.26 27.36
N SER A 284 -2.96 8.15 26.81
CA SER A 284 -3.16 8.04 25.37
C SER A 284 -4.07 9.14 24.86
N ARG A 285 -3.65 9.77 23.77
CA ARG A 285 -4.41 10.79 23.04
C ARG A 285 -4.54 10.46 21.57
N LEU A 286 -3.68 9.58 21.05
CA LEU A 286 -3.66 9.18 19.66
C LEU A 286 -3.64 7.65 19.55
N ILE A 287 -4.39 7.11 18.60
CA ILE A 287 -4.33 5.71 18.18
C ILE A 287 -3.97 5.63 16.72
N VAL A 288 -3.04 4.75 16.42
CA VAL A 288 -2.68 4.37 15.05
C VAL A 288 -2.92 2.87 14.89
N ARG A 289 -3.64 2.48 13.86
CA ARG A 289 -3.84 1.07 13.51
C ARG A 289 -3.06 0.74 12.23
N GLU A 290 -2.22 -0.30 12.33
CA GLU A 290 -1.40 -0.82 11.24
C GLU A 290 -1.74 -2.31 11.08
N GLY A 291 -2.70 -2.60 10.20
CA GLY A 291 -3.22 -3.95 9.98
C GLY A 291 -3.86 -4.54 11.24
N ARG A 292 -3.20 -5.55 11.84
CA ARG A 292 -3.63 -6.21 13.09
C ARG A 292 -3.06 -5.56 14.34
N THR A 293 -2.16 -4.60 14.21
CA THR A 293 -1.52 -3.93 15.34
C THR A 293 -2.18 -2.59 15.58
N VAL A 294 -2.46 -2.27 16.84
CA VAL A 294 -2.97 -0.97 17.27
C VAL A 294 -1.96 -0.39 18.27
N THR A 295 -1.51 0.82 18.00
CA THR A 295 -0.52 1.55 18.79
C THR A 295 -1.19 2.73 19.47
N PHE A 296 -1.10 2.74 20.79
CA PHE A 296 -1.56 3.81 21.66
C PHE A 296 -0.40 4.79 21.87
N LYS A 297 -0.65 6.08 21.65
CA LYS A 297 0.38 7.13 21.71
C LYS A 297 -0.07 8.30 22.58
N ALA A 298 0.91 8.91 23.24
CA ALA A 298 0.74 10.17 23.95
C ALA A 298 0.53 11.34 22.96
N ALA A 299 0.14 12.52 23.49
CA ALA A 299 -0.05 13.72 22.68
C ALA A 299 1.22 14.17 21.94
N ASN A 300 2.40 13.93 22.53
CA ASN A 300 3.70 14.24 21.93
C ASN A 300 4.18 13.17 20.92
N GLY A 301 3.35 12.16 20.63
CA GLY A 301 3.66 11.09 19.68
C GLY A 301 4.43 9.90 20.25
N ALA A 302 4.84 9.93 21.53
CA ALA A 302 5.51 8.80 22.17
C ALA A 302 4.60 7.56 22.23
N GLU A 303 5.16 6.39 21.93
CA GLU A 303 4.41 5.12 21.95
C GLU A 303 4.29 4.58 23.36
N LEU A 304 3.06 4.34 23.81
CA LEU A 304 2.75 3.93 25.18
C LEU A 304 2.46 2.43 25.28
N MET A 305 1.80 1.88 24.26
CA MET A 305 1.40 0.47 24.24
C MET A 305 1.15 0.01 22.80
N LYS A 306 1.50 -1.24 22.50
CA LYS A 306 1.09 -1.93 21.27
C LYS A 306 0.27 -3.17 21.57
N ILE A 307 -0.89 -3.26 20.94
CA ILE A 307 -1.76 -4.41 21.03
C ILE A 307 -1.94 -5.05 19.65
N ARG A 308 -2.13 -6.36 19.60
CA ARG A 308 -2.32 -7.12 18.36
C ARG A 308 -3.63 -7.89 18.40
N ARG A 309 -4.46 -7.72 17.37
CA ARG A 309 -5.77 -8.36 17.26
C ARG A 309 -5.63 -9.88 17.24
N MET A 310 -6.43 -10.56 18.07
CA MET A 310 -6.52 -12.03 18.11
C MET A 310 -7.34 -12.57 16.95
#